data_AF-A0A919B2W7-F1
#
_entry.id   AF-A0A919B2W7-F1
#
_cell.length_a   1.000
_cell.length_b   1.000
_cell.length_c   1.000
_cell.angle_alpha   90.00
_cell.angle_beta   90.00
_cell.angle_gamma   90.00
#
_symmetry.space_group_name_H-M   'P 1'
#
loop_
_entity.id
_entity.type
_entity.pdbx_description
1 polymer ?
#
loop_
_entity_poly.entity_id
_entity_poly.type
_entity_poly.pdbx_seq_one_letter_code
_entity_poly.pdbx_strand_id
1 'polypeptide(L)'
;MCIVEFIGPCRFSHWAAEGEACASCGGVPHTGPELHPIGKPVPLPLVNLAATSIDQTANVYDAIRGMLAESPAEKEFALDIGKTLVQFKSGRPGSIRPVTASSRGLEGARQTFVCLDESHHLVESNQGIHVYDVLDRNVRKTAGAGSRLLESTNAYSPSEGSVAQRTHEAHLAGSKGLLYDCLEAPPGIDLKDADALRAGLVEAYGDSSWVDIDGLVEAIQDPRTSEANARRFYLDEIFSSDGSWMDKSVWDACVDHSDPIKPGDKISIGFDGSLFNDSSGVVGCRLRDGRLFVIDVWEKPEKAPPDWEIDVLAVEAAIHRAFATYDVAWAYCDPPFFQEAIGRWALTFGDDRVFEYWTNRPTRMCEAIERFHSAAAVGDLSHDGDPRLTRHVLNAVTREVPQGTLIQKDSPRSRRKIDLAVCAILAFEGRADAIADGRLHSHRRRVVGF
;
A
#
# COMPACT_ATOMS: atom_id res chain seq x y z
N MET A 1 27.38 2.10 -9.67
CA MET A 1 27.85 1.98 -8.26
C MET A 1 28.42 0.60 -7.90
N CYS A 2 27.72 -0.51 -8.16
CA CYS A 2 28.17 -1.87 -7.81
C CYS A 2 29.60 -2.22 -8.28
N ILE A 3 29.94 -1.89 -9.53
CA ILE A 3 31.29 -2.12 -10.09
C ILE A 3 32.33 -1.27 -9.34
N VAL A 4 32.04 0.01 -9.09
CA VAL A 4 32.94 0.94 -8.40
C VAL A 4 33.17 0.52 -6.95
N GLU A 5 32.16 -0.04 -6.28
CA GLU A 5 32.34 -0.68 -4.98
C GLU A 5 33.31 -1.87 -5.05
N PHE A 6 33.18 -2.70 -6.10
CA PHE A 6 33.91 -3.94 -6.25
C PHE A 6 35.39 -3.75 -6.60
N ILE A 7 35.70 -2.88 -7.56
CA ILE A 7 37.07 -2.68 -8.08
C ILE A 7 37.59 -1.25 -7.93
N GLY A 8 36.70 -0.27 -7.72
CA GLY A 8 37.04 1.15 -7.73
C GLY A 8 37.36 1.77 -6.36
N PRO A 9 37.93 2.98 -6.35
CA PRO A 9 38.17 3.74 -5.13
C PRO A 9 36.90 4.45 -4.65
N CYS A 10 36.12 3.79 -3.77
CA CYS A 10 34.79 4.27 -3.36
C CYS A 10 34.65 4.61 -1.86
N ARG A 11 35.73 4.49 -1.08
CA ARG A 11 35.76 4.90 0.33
C ARG A 11 36.54 6.19 0.50
N PHE A 12 36.05 7.09 1.33
CA PHE A 12 36.81 8.31 1.65
C PHE A 12 38.14 7.93 2.30
N SER A 13 39.22 8.50 1.76
CA SER A 13 40.57 8.37 2.30
C SER A 13 40.94 9.64 3.05
N HIS A 14 41.00 10.75 2.33
CA HIS A 14 41.37 12.08 2.82
C HIS A 14 41.01 13.13 1.75
N TRP A 15 41.17 14.40 2.09
CA TRP A 15 41.13 15.50 1.14
C TRP A 15 42.50 15.64 0.46
N ALA A 16 42.50 15.85 -0.85
CA ALA A 16 43.70 15.97 -1.65
C ALA A 16 44.60 17.10 -1.14
N ALA A 17 45.89 16.84 -1.04
CA ALA A 17 46.88 17.90 -0.86
C ALA A 17 47.12 18.65 -2.18
N GLU A 18 47.63 19.88 -2.12
CA GLU A 18 48.04 20.63 -3.30
C GLU A 18 49.09 19.83 -4.10
N GLY A 19 48.84 19.63 -5.40
CA GLY A 19 49.70 18.83 -6.27
C GLY A 19 49.54 17.31 -6.14
N GLU A 20 48.66 16.82 -5.27
CA GLU A 20 48.33 15.38 -5.22
C GLU A 20 47.54 14.98 -6.48
N ALA A 21 47.95 13.88 -7.12
CA ALA A 21 47.27 13.35 -8.29
C ALA A 21 46.19 12.35 -7.86
N CYS A 22 44.96 12.56 -8.34
CA CYS A 22 43.86 11.64 -8.10
C CYS A 22 43.74 10.64 -9.25
N ALA A 23 43.88 9.35 -8.93
CA ALA A 23 43.73 8.27 -9.90
C ALA A 23 42.32 8.24 -10.53
N SER A 24 41.28 8.62 -9.78
CA SER A 24 39.90 8.74 -10.28
C SER A 24 39.67 9.99 -11.15
N CYS A 25 40.59 10.95 -11.18
CA CYS A 25 40.54 12.14 -12.04
C CYS A 25 41.50 12.04 -13.24
N GLY A 26 41.83 10.81 -13.66
CA GLY A 26 42.76 10.60 -14.77
C GLY A 26 44.21 10.95 -14.46
N GLY A 27 44.57 11.04 -13.17
CA GLY A 27 45.95 11.30 -12.72
C GLY A 27 46.40 12.76 -12.85
N VAL A 28 45.48 13.70 -13.09
CA VAL A 28 45.80 15.13 -13.12
C VAL A 28 46.02 15.63 -11.67
N PRO A 29 47.16 16.29 -11.37
CA PRO A 29 47.40 16.90 -10.07
C PRO A 29 46.36 17.97 -9.73
N HIS A 30 45.84 17.94 -8.51
CA HIS A 30 44.93 18.97 -8.05
C HIS A 30 45.66 20.31 -7.90
N THR A 31 45.16 21.33 -8.60
CA THR A 31 45.67 22.70 -8.56
C THR A 31 44.51 23.61 -8.19
N GLY A 32 44.54 24.18 -6.99
CA GLY A 32 43.51 25.10 -6.50
C GLY A 32 43.10 24.86 -5.05
N PRO A 33 42.35 25.80 -4.44
CA PRO A 33 41.90 25.74 -3.06
C PRO A 33 40.72 24.77 -2.82
N GLU A 34 40.25 24.07 -3.86
CA GLU A 34 39.08 23.21 -3.78
C GLU A 34 39.41 21.87 -3.10
N LEU A 35 38.67 21.54 -2.05
CA LEU A 35 38.77 20.30 -1.31
C LEU A 35 38.30 19.13 -2.18
N HIS A 36 39.23 18.48 -2.89
CA HIS A 36 38.93 17.28 -3.68
C HIS A 36 39.01 16.00 -2.82
N PRO A 37 37.97 15.15 -2.75
CA PRO A 37 38.02 13.94 -1.93
C PRO A 37 38.76 12.80 -2.65
N ILE A 38 39.80 12.24 -2.02
CA ILE A 38 40.51 11.07 -2.52
C ILE A 38 39.83 9.79 -2.04
N GLY A 39 39.49 8.92 -3.00
CA GLY A 39 38.92 7.61 -2.75
C GLY A 39 39.97 6.52 -2.51
N LYS A 40 39.62 5.48 -1.76
CA LYS A 40 40.38 4.22 -1.63
C LYS A 40 39.51 3.00 -1.88
N PRO A 41 40.07 1.88 -2.37
CA PRO A 41 39.32 0.65 -2.60
C PRO A 41 38.81 0.01 -1.32
N VAL A 42 37.77 -0.82 -1.45
CA VAL A 42 37.29 -1.68 -0.37
C VAL A 42 38.19 -2.92 -0.29
N PRO A 43 38.77 -3.25 0.88
CA PRO A 43 39.69 -4.39 0.98
C PRO A 43 39.06 -5.74 0.61
N LEU A 44 37.83 -5.98 1.10
CA LEU A 44 37.04 -7.19 0.89
C LEU A 44 35.64 -6.78 0.39
N PRO A 45 35.48 -6.54 -0.93
CA PRO A 45 34.23 -6.02 -1.47
C PRO A 45 33.19 -7.15 -1.62
N LEU A 46 32.09 -7.07 -0.88
CA LEU A 46 30.97 -8.01 -0.98
C LEU A 46 29.73 -7.25 -1.42
N VAL A 47 29.45 -7.32 -2.72
CA VAL A 47 28.34 -6.64 -3.37
C VAL A 47 27.21 -7.63 -3.62
N ASN A 48 26.05 -7.33 -3.05
CA ASN A 48 24.84 -8.10 -3.28
C ASN A 48 23.84 -7.27 -4.10
N LEU A 49 23.25 -7.90 -5.11
CA LEU A 49 22.10 -7.37 -5.84
C LEU A 49 20.86 -8.07 -5.30
N ALA A 50 19.91 -7.32 -4.78
CA ALA A 50 18.69 -7.83 -4.18
C ALA A 50 17.47 -7.31 -4.94
N ALA A 51 16.48 -8.17 -5.12
CA ALA A 51 15.16 -7.83 -5.64
C ALA A 51 14.13 -8.82 -5.10
N THR A 52 12.87 -8.66 -5.50
CA THR A 52 11.76 -9.58 -5.15
C THR A 52 11.99 -11.00 -5.65
N SER A 53 12.61 -11.18 -6.83
CA SER A 53 12.95 -12.48 -7.41
C SER A 53 14.37 -12.51 -7.97
N ILE A 54 14.90 -13.72 -8.21
CA ILE A 54 16.24 -13.87 -8.82
C ILE A 54 16.24 -13.35 -10.26
N ASP A 55 15.14 -13.55 -10.99
CA ASP A 55 15.03 -13.11 -12.38
C ASP A 55 15.05 -11.58 -12.48
N GLN A 56 14.46 -10.89 -11.51
CA GLN A 56 14.53 -9.42 -11.45
C GLN A 56 15.96 -8.93 -11.23
N THR A 57 16.76 -9.63 -10.41
CA THR A 57 18.19 -9.28 -10.26
C THR A 57 19.02 -9.48 -11.53
N ALA A 58 18.52 -10.23 -12.52
CA ALA A 58 19.23 -10.48 -13.78
C ALA A 58 19.41 -9.19 -14.60
N ASN A 59 18.45 -8.27 -14.58
CA ASN A 59 18.53 -7.01 -15.32
C ASN A 59 19.78 -6.21 -14.91
N VAL A 60 19.96 -5.98 -13.61
CA VAL A 60 21.13 -5.29 -13.07
C VAL A 60 22.40 -6.12 -13.26
N TYR A 61 22.33 -7.43 -13.04
CA TYR A 61 23.50 -8.30 -13.09
C TYR A 61 24.06 -8.46 -14.52
N ASP A 62 23.21 -8.63 -15.52
CA ASP A 62 23.64 -8.75 -16.91
C ASP A 62 24.16 -7.41 -17.46
N ALA A 63 23.60 -6.28 -17.05
CA ALA A 63 24.18 -4.96 -17.35
C ALA A 63 25.60 -4.83 -16.75
N ILE A 64 25.81 -5.26 -15.51
CA ILE A 64 27.14 -5.30 -14.88
C ILE A 64 28.10 -6.19 -15.67
N ARG A 65 27.65 -7.38 -16.09
CA ARG A 65 28.48 -8.30 -16.88
C ARG A 65 28.87 -7.71 -18.22
N GLY A 66 27.91 -7.08 -18.93
CA GLY A 66 28.16 -6.39 -20.18
C GLY A 66 29.17 -5.25 -20.02
N MET A 67 28.96 -4.37 -19.03
CA MET A 67 29.89 -3.26 -18.74
C MET A 67 31.31 -3.75 -18.41
N LEU A 68 31.45 -4.83 -17.65
CA LEU A 68 32.76 -5.37 -17.31
C LEU A 68 33.44 -6.06 -18.50
N ALA A 69 32.70 -6.87 -19.26
CA ALA A 69 33.24 -7.64 -20.39
C ALA A 69 33.65 -6.74 -21.58
N GLU A 70 32.90 -5.66 -21.82
CA GLU A 70 33.19 -4.69 -22.87
C GLU A 70 34.18 -3.59 -22.42
N SER A 71 34.87 -3.78 -21.29
CA SER A 71 35.85 -2.84 -20.76
C SER A 71 37.22 -3.48 -20.50
N PRO A 72 38.30 -2.68 -20.35
CA PRO A 72 39.60 -3.20 -19.92
C PRO A 72 39.59 -3.87 -18.54
N ALA A 73 38.53 -3.66 -17.73
CA ALA A 73 38.49 -4.07 -16.34
C ALA A 73 38.67 -5.57 -16.14
N GLU A 74 38.17 -6.43 -17.05
CA GLU A 74 38.38 -7.87 -16.94
C GLU A 74 39.88 -8.24 -16.90
N LYS A 75 40.68 -7.59 -17.75
CA LYS A 75 42.12 -7.83 -17.84
C LYS A 75 42.87 -7.10 -16.72
N GLU A 76 42.57 -5.83 -16.50
CA GLU A 76 43.26 -4.97 -15.53
C GLU A 76 43.10 -5.47 -14.09
N PHE A 77 41.90 -5.93 -13.73
CA PHE A 77 41.60 -6.43 -12.39
C PHE A 77 41.58 -7.96 -12.30
N ALA A 78 41.90 -8.66 -13.40
CA ALA A 78 41.88 -10.11 -13.51
C ALA A 78 40.54 -10.71 -13.00
N LEU A 79 39.43 -10.27 -13.59
CA LEU A 79 38.08 -10.67 -13.18
C LEU A 79 37.63 -11.95 -13.87
N ASP A 80 36.90 -12.77 -13.14
CA ASP A 80 36.10 -13.89 -13.63
C ASP A 80 34.63 -13.43 -13.65
N ILE A 81 34.06 -13.28 -14.84
CA ILE A 81 32.72 -12.72 -15.08
C ILE A 81 31.73 -13.85 -15.36
N GLY A 82 31.30 -14.54 -14.29
CA GLY A 82 30.37 -15.66 -14.37
C GLY A 82 28.90 -15.26 -14.49
N LYS A 83 28.04 -16.23 -14.82
CA LYS A 83 26.57 -16.05 -14.92
C LYS A 83 25.86 -15.83 -13.59
N THR A 84 26.49 -16.15 -12.47
CA THR A 84 25.89 -16.04 -11.12
C THR A 84 26.84 -15.40 -10.10
N LEU A 85 28.08 -15.14 -10.49
CA LEU A 85 29.11 -14.58 -9.64
C LEU A 85 30.16 -13.86 -10.50
N VAL A 86 30.48 -12.62 -10.13
CA VAL A 86 31.71 -11.94 -10.58
C VAL A 86 32.71 -11.95 -9.43
N GLN A 87 33.95 -12.34 -9.68
CA GLN A 87 35.01 -12.48 -8.66
C GLN A 87 36.40 -12.26 -9.26
N PHE A 88 37.44 -12.28 -8.41
CA PHE A 88 38.83 -12.22 -8.88
C PHE A 88 39.35 -13.61 -9.28
N LYS A 89 39.98 -13.73 -10.46
CA LYS A 89 40.60 -14.98 -10.97
C LYS A 89 41.67 -15.55 -10.02
N SER A 90 42.29 -14.70 -9.22
CA SER A 90 43.32 -15.09 -8.24
C SER A 90 42.76 -15.82 -7.01
N GLY A 91 41.43 -15.87 -6.83
CA GLY A 91 40.80 -16.35 -5.60
C GLY A 91 40.87 -15.36 -4.44
N ARG A 92 41.35 -14.12 -4.68
CA ARG A 92 41.25 -13.03 -3.71
C ARG A 92 39.78 -12.87 -3.27
N PRO A 93 39.49 -12.74 -1.96
CA PRO A 93 38.13 -12.50 -1.48
C PRO A 93 37.51 -11.24 -2.08
N GLY A 94 36.29 -11.37 -2.60
CA GLY A 94 35.48 -10.28 -3.11
C GLY A 94 34.55 -10.76 -4.22
N SER A 95 33.33 -10.25 -4.27
CA SER A 95 32.35 -10.70 -5.26
C SER A 95 31.21 -9.71 -5.52
N ILE A 96 30.65 -9.79 -6.72
CA ILE A 96 29.29 -9.31 -7.04
C ILE A 96 28.40 -10.52 -7.27
N ARG A 97 27.26 -10.61 -6.58
CA ARG A 97 26.29 -11.71 -6.77
C ARG A 97 24.84 -11.26 -6.58
N PRO A 98 23.90 -11.87 -7.33
CA PRO A 98 22.48 -11.75 -7.04
C PRO A 98 22.09 -12.53 -5.78
N VAL A 99 21.15 -12.00 -5.02
CA VAL A 99 20.52 -12.62 -3.85
C VAL A 99 19.02 -12.33 -3.85
N THR A 100 18.24 -13.21 -3.22
CA THR A 100 16.77 -13.07 -3.16
C THR A 100 16.26 -13.12 -1.74
N ALA A 101 15.00 -12.73 -1.61
CA ALA A 101 14.22 -12.76 -0.38
C ALA A 101 14.29 -14.07 0.42
N SER A 102 14.32 -15.21 -0.29
CA SER A 102 14.28 -16.55 0.29
C SER A 102 15.64 -17.13 0.65
N SER A 103 16.74 -16.41 0.36
CA SER A 103 18.08 -16.93 0.60
C SER A 103 18.40 -16.95 2.11
N ARG A 104 18.39 -18.16 2.70
CA ARG A 104 18.70 -18.42 4.13
C ARG A 104 20.06 -17.86 4.60
N GLY A 105 20.94 -17.45 3.67
CA GLY A 105 22.25 -16.87 3.94
C GLY A 105 22.30 -15.34 4.00
N LEU A 106 21.15 -14.64 3.98
CA LEU A 106 21.13 -13.17 4.11
C LEU A 106 21.52 -12.72 5.51
N GLU A 107 21.17 -13.46 6.57
CA GLU A 107 21.54 -13.06 7.93
C GLU A 107 23.04 -13.25 8.21
N GLY A 108 23.68 -12.23 8.77
CA GLY A 108 25.09 -12.29 9.18
C GLY A 108 26.10 -12.09 8.05
N ALA A 109 25.65 -11.89 6.81
CA ALA A 109 26.50 -11.47 5.71
C ALA A 109 27.10 -10.09 5.99
N ARG A 110 28.40 -9.92 5.76
CA ARG A 110 29.13 -8.65 5.93
C ARG A 110 29.20 -7.91 4.59
N GLN A 111 28.04 -7.65 3.99
CA GLN A 111 27.98 -6.95 2.70
C GLN A 111 28.59 -5.55 2.84
N THR A 112 29.43 -5.16 1.89
CA THR A 112 29.98 -3.80 1.81
C THR A 112 29.06 -2.90 1.01
N PHE A 113 28.28 -3.47 0.09
CA PHE A 113 27.24 -2.76 -0.65
C PHE A 113 26.07 -3.67 -0.99
N VAL A 114 24.88 -3.12 -0.89
CA VAL A 114 23.64 -3.75 -1.33
C VAL A 114 22.97 -2.84 -2.34
N CYS A 115 22.69 -3.37 -3.53
CA CYS A 115 21.82 -2.74 -4.51
C CYS A 115 20.45 -3.41 -4.40
N LEU A 116 19.47 -2.71 -3.86
CA LEU A 116 18.10 -3.17 -3.75
C LEU A 116 17.28 -2.55 -4.88
N ASP A 117 16.98 -3.35 -5.89
CA ASP A 117 16.27 -2.90 -7.09
C ASP A 117 14.76 -3.05 -6.95
N GLU A 118 14.03 -2.14 -7.59
CA GLU A 118 12.57 -2.07 -7.63
C GLU A 118 11.91 -2.07 -6.24
N SER A 119 12.40 -1.21 -5.33
CA SER A 119 11.94 -1.21 -3.93
C SER A 119 10.45 -0.89 -3.74
N HIS A 120 9.77 -0.29 -4.71
CA HIS A 120 8.31 -0.12 -4.71
C HIS A 120 7.54 -1.44 -4.84
N HIS A 121 8.15 -2.49 -5.37
CA HIS A 121 7.54 -3.83 -5.42
C HIS A 121 7.82 -4.67 -4.18
N LEU A 122 8.70 -4.25 -3.27
CA LEU A 122 8.94 -4.96 -2.01
C LEU A 122 7.86 -4.58 -1.00
N VAL A 123 6.88 -5.46 -0.83
CA VAL A 123 5.70 -5.28 0.03
C VAL A 123 5.55 -6.47 1.00
N GLU A 124 4.65 -6.36 1.98
CA GLU A 124 4.47 -7.42 2.98
C GLU A 124 4.05 -8.76 2.36
N SER A 125 3.18 -8.71 1.34
CA SER A 125 2.62 -9.91 0.69
C SER A 125 3.67 -10.80 0.00
N ASN A 126 4.81 -10.24 -0.39
CA ASN A 126 5.92 -10.98 -0.99
C ASN A 126 7.15 -11.08 -0.07
N GLN A 127 6.98 -10.79 1.23
CA GLN A 127 8.04 -10.76 2.24
C GLN A 127 9.14 -9.70 1.97
N GLY A 128 8.92 -8.77 1.05
CA GLY A 128 9.93 -7.77 0.67
C GLY A 128 10.36 -6.87 1.84
N ILE A 129 9.42 -6.54 2.73
CA ILE A 129 9.69 -5.80 3.96
C ILE A 129 10.74 -6.50 4.84
N HIS A 130 10.54 -7.80 5.09
CA HIS A 130 11.47 -8.59 5.90
C HIS A 130 12.87 -8.63 5.28
N VAL A 131 12.96 -8.73 3.95
CA VAL A 131 14.23 -8.77 3.22
C VAL A 131 15.00 -7.48 3.37
N TYR A 132 14.31 -6.35 3.20
CA TYR A 132 14.87 -5.04 3.43
C TYR A 132 15.41 -4.91 4.86
N ASP A 133 14.61 -5.27 5.86
CA ASP A 133 15.01 -5.15 7.27
C ASP A 133 16.26 -5.99 7.59
N VAL A 134 16.40 -7.18 6.99
CA VAL A 134 17.62 -8.01 7.13
C VAL A 134 18.84 -7.34 6.47
N LEU A 135 18.69 -6.84 5.24
CA LEU A 135 19.77 -6.19 4.48
C LEU A 135 20.22 -4.89 5.13
N ASP A 136 19.29 -4.00 5.45
CA ASP A 136 19.54 -2.72 6.13
C ASP A 136 20.24 -2.96 7.48
N ARG A 137 19.76 -3.91 8.29
CA ARG A 137 20.40 -4.27 9.56
C ARG A 137 21.84 -4.73 9.40
N ASN A 138 22.15 -5.53 8.38
CA ASN A 138 23.52 -5.98 8.12
C ASN A 138 24.43 -4.84 7.67
N VAL A 139 23.94 -4.01 6.74
CA VAL A 139 24.66 -2.83 6.25
C VAL A 139 24.96 -1.88 7.41
N ARG A 140 23.96 -1.56 8.24
CA ARG A 140 24.13 -0.68 9.41
C ARG A 140 25.17 -1.17 10.42
N LYS A 141 25.27 -2.48 10.66
CA LYS A 141 26.33 -3.06 11.54
C LYS A 141 27.75 -2.76 11.05
N THR A 142 27.92 -2.47 9.75
CA THR A 142 29.22 -2.20 9.12
C THR A 142 29.29 -0.80 8.51
N ALA A 143 28.31 0.07 8.76
CA ALA A 143 28.27 1.43 8.22
C ALA A 143 29.47 2.29 8.66
N GLY A 144 30.03 2.04 9.86
CA GLY A 144 31.28 2.68 10.31
C GLY A 144 32.51 2.31 9.45
N ALA A 145 32.48 1.16 8.76
CA ALA A 145 33.46 0.77 7.75
C ALA A 145 33.08 1.26 6.33
N GLY A 146 32.00 2.04 6.22
CA GLY A 146 31.51 2.65 4.99
C GLY A 146 30.56 1.79 4.17
N SER A 147 29.98 0.72 4.73
CA SER A 147 28.97 -0.07 4.01
C SER A 147 27.70 0.72 3.71
N ARG A 148 27.07 0.45 2.57
CA ARG A 148 25.92 1.22 2.07
C ARG A 148 24.85 0.33 1.45
N LEU A 149 23.62 0.82 1.46
CA LEU A 149 22.49 0.26 0.73
C LEU A 149 22.02 1.34 -0.24
N LEU A 150 21.81 0.95 -1.49
CA LEU A 150 21.22 1.78 -2.54
C LEU A 150 19.89 1.17 -2.92
N GLU A 151 18.84 2.00 -2.97
CA GLU A 151 17.53 1.64 -3.48
C GLU A 151 17.35 2.31 -4.85
N SER A 152 16.97 1.52 -5.85
CA SER A 152 16.41 2.02 -7.11
C SER A 152 14.92 1.69 -7.14
N THR A 153 14.11 2.63 -7.63
CA THR A 153 12.66 2.48 -7.65
C THR A 153 12.02 3.49 -8.58
N ASN A 154 10.89 3.11 -9.17
CA ASN A 154 9.86 4.05 -9.62
C ASN A 154 9.01 4.53 -8.43
N ALA A 155 8.19 5.54 -8.66
CA ALA A 155 7.21 6.01 -7.70
C ALA A 155 6.27 4.89 -7.21
N TYR A 156 6.14 4.81 -5.89
CA TYR A 156 5.33 3.81 -5.22
C TYR A 156 3.85 4.20 -5.20
N SER A 157 2.97 3.21 -5.07
CA SER A 157 1.58 3.47 -4.68
C SER A 157 1.47 3.57 -3.16
N PRO A 158 0.93 4.66 -2.60
CA PRO A 158 0.72 4.81 -1.15
C PRO A 158 -0.18 3.73 -0.52
N SER A 159 -0.96 3.01 -1.34
CA SER A 159 -1.87 1.95 -0.91
C SER A 159 -1.18 0.58 -0.69
N GLU A 160 0.06 0.43 -1.15
CA GLU A 160 0.78 -0.86 -1.14
C GLU A 160 1.68 -1.04 0.09
N GLY A 161 2.11 0.04 0.75
CA GLY A 161 2.96 -0.04 1.93
C GLY A 161 4.36 -0.61 1.64
N SER A 162 4.96 -0.22 0.51
CA SER A 162 6.24 -0.79 0.04
C SER A 162 7.46 -0.28 0.80
N VAL A 163 8.62 -0.90 0.56
CA VAL A 163 9.92 -0.42 1.06
C VAL A 163 10.21 0.99 0.55
N ALA A 164 9.99 1.26 -0.74
CA ALA A 164 10.18 2.61 -1.30
C ALA A 164 9.37 3.67 -0.54
N GLN A 165 8.11 3.37 -0.19
CA GLN A 165 7.28 4.24 0.63
C GLN A 165 7.91 4.50 2.00
N ARG A 166 8.36 3.44 2.70
CA ARG A 166 9.02 3.57 4.01
C ARG A 166 10.26 4.44 3.93
N THR A 167 11.08 4.28 2.89
CA THR A 167 12.32 5.05 2.68
C THR A 167 12.01 6.51 2.36
N HIS A 168 11.04 6.79 1.50
CA HIS A 168 10.61 8.17 1.20
C HIS A 168 10.01 8.86 2.44
N GLU A 169 9.15 8.19 3.21
CA GLU A 169 8.63 8.72 4.47
C GLU A 169 9.75 9.02 5.48
N ALA A 170 10.78 8.17 5.55
CA ALA A 170 11.95 8.40 6.39
C ALA A 170 12.76 9.62 5.93
N HIS A 171 12.85 9.87 4.61
CA HIS A 171 13.44 11.07 4.04
C HIS A 171 12.66 12.33 4.46
N LEU A 172 11.34 12.33 4.27
CA LEU A 172 10.48 13.46 4.69
C LEU A 172 10.57 13.75 6.19
N ALA A 173 10.79 12.72 7.01
CA ALA A 173 11.02 12.86 8.46
C ALA A 173 12.43 13.38 8.83
N GLY A 174 13.32 13.60 7.85
CA GLY A 174 14.67 14.12 8.07
C GLY A 174 15.64 13.07 8.64
N SER A 175 15.46 11.79 8.29
CA SER A 175 16.32 10.72 8.79
C SER A 175 17.78 10.93 8.40
N LYS A 176 18.68 10.89 9.39
CA LYS A 176 20.12 11.07 9.17
C LYS A 176 20.72 9.86 8.43
N GLY A 177 21.66 10.14 7.52
CA GLY A 177 22.39 9.11 6.78
C GLY A 177 21.62 8.53 5.60
N LEU A 178 20.50 9.14 5.21
CA LEU A 178 19.76 8.85 3.99
C LEU A 178 20.01 9.98 2.99
N LEU A 179 20.41 9.61 1.78
CA LEU A 179 20.39 10.48 0.62
C LEU A 179 19.19 10.07 -0.22
N TYR A 180 18.33 11.03 -0.55
CA TYR A 180 17.20 10.85 -1.45
C TYR A 180 17.41 11.79 -2.63
N ASP A 181 17.35 11.22 -3.83
CA ASP A 181 17.57 11.91 -5.10
C ASP A 181 16.51 11.38 -6.07
N CYS A 182 15.73 12.28 -6.64
CA CYS A 182 14.53 11.94 -7.42
C CYS A 182 14.23 13.09 -8.39
N LEU A 183 13.85 12.72 -9.61
CA LEU A 183 13.38 13.63 -10.65
C LEU A 183 11.94 13.23 -10.96
N GLU A 184 11.01 14.15 -10.74
CA GLU A 184 9.59 13.94 -10.95
C GLU A 184 9.09 14.93 -12.01
N ALA A 185 8.09 14.54 -12.78
CA ALA A 185 7.37 15.51 -13.60
C ALA A 185 6.64 16.53 -12.70
N PRO A 186 6.40 17.76 -13.18
CA PRO A 186 5.57 18.72 -12.45
C PRO A 186 4.19 18.15 -12.11
N PRO A 187 3.69 18.35 -10.88
CA PRO A 187 2.43 17.77 -10.46
C PRO A 187 1.25 18.35 -11.24
N GLY A 188 0.24 17.52 -11.51
CA GLY A 188 -1.03 17.97 -12.08
C GLY A 188 -1.03 18.17 -13.60
N ILE A 189 -0.07 17.57 -14.31
CA ILE A 189 -0.10 17.49 -15.78
C ILE A 189 -1.39 16.80 -16.23
N ASP A 190 -2.09 17.40 -17.19
CA ASP A 190 -3.17 16.74 -17.91
C ASP A 190 -2.56 15.72 -18.89
N LEU A 191 -2.82 14.43 -18.67
CA LEU A 191 -2.29 13.35 -19.50
C LEU A 191 -2.77 13.41 -20.96
N LYS A 192 -3.82 14.21 -21.25
CA LYS A 192 -4.32 14.44 -22.61
C LYS A 192 -3.61 15.58 -23.33
N ASP A 193 -2.87 16.43 -22.62
CA ASP A 193 -2.08 17.50 -23.20
C ASP A 193 -0.69 16.98 -23.57
N ALA A 194 -0.48 16.71 -24.86
CA ALA A 194 0.77 16.14 -25.36
C ALA A 194 1.99 17.04 -25.12
N ASP A 195 1.83 18.36 -25.20
CA ASP A 195 2.93 19.31 -25.03
C ASP A 195 3.33 19.41 -23.55
N ALA A 196 2.34 19.48 -22.66
CA ALA A 196 2.58 19.45 -21.21
C ALA A 196 3.21 18.12 -20.77
N LEU A 197 2.71 17.00 -21.31
CA LEU A 197 3.23 15.66 -21.01
C LEU A 197 4.68 15.49 -21.47
N ARG A 198 5.00 15.96 -22.68
CA ARG A 198 6.37 15.95 -23.22
C ARG A 198 7.32 16.75 -22.32
N ALA A 199 6.91 17.94 -21.89
CA ALA A 199 7.73 18.76 -21.00
C ALA A 199 7.97 18.07 -19.64
N GLY A 200 6.94 17.45 -19.06
CA GLY A 200 7.07 16.69 -17.82
C GLY A 200 7.98 15.46 -17.96
N LEU A 201 7.88 14.73 -19.06
CA LEU A 201 8.77 13.60 -19.35
C LEU A 201 10.23 14.04 -19.50
N VAL A 202 10.51 15.17 -20.15
CA VAL A 202 11.89 15.70 -20.23
C VAL A 202 12.46 16.00 -18.85
N GLU A 203 11.64 16.52 -17.93
CA GLU A 203 12.06 16.78 -16.54
C GLU A 203 12.29 15.49 -15.75
N ALA A 204 11.33 14.55 -15.77
CA ALA A 204 11.41 13.28 -15.06
C ALA A 204 12.58 12.39 -15.54
N TYR A 205 12.87 12.37 -16.85
CA TYR A 205 13.94 11.54 -17.40
C TYR A 205 15.33 12.20 -17.38
N GLY A 206 15.41 13.52 -17.17
CA GLY A 206 16.66 14.25 -16.95
C GLY A 206 17.76 13.97 -17.99
N ASP A 207 18.85 13.34 -17.55
CA ASP A 207 20.02 13.03 -18.36
C ASP A 207 19.93 11.70 -19.14
N SER A 208 18.78 11.03 -19.12
CA SER A 208 18.49 9.79 -19.85
C SER A 208 18.28 10.02 -21.36
N SER A 209 19.29 10.59 -22.03
CA SER A 209 19.27 11.01 -23.44
C SER A 209 18.94 9.91 -24.47
N TRP A 210 18.97 8.64 -24.06
CA TRP A 210 18.64 7.48 -24.90
C TRP A 210 17.14 7.15 -24.93
N VAL A 211 16.32 7.82 -24.12
CA VAL A 211 14.88 7.56 -24.01
C VAL A 211 14.11 8.29 -25.12
N ASP A 212 13.20 7.58 -25.78
CA ASP A 212 12.32 8.14 -26.80
C ASP A 212 11.10 8.82 -26.15
N ILE A 213 11.24 10.11 -25.85
CA ILE A 213 10.18 10.91 -25.21
C ILE A 213 8.89 10.93 -26.04
N ASP A 214 8.98 10.97 -27.37
CA ASP A 214 7.80 10.97 -28.25
C ASP A 214 7.04 9.66 -28.14
N GLY A 215 7.78 8.53 -28.17
CA GLY A 215 7.19 7.21 -27.96
C GLY A 215 6.52 7.05 -26.59
N LEU A 216 7.07 7.68 -25.53
CA LEU A 216 6.44 7.67 -24.20
C LEU A 216 5.15 8.50 -24.14
N VAL A 217 5.10 9.65 -24.82
CA VAL A 217 3.86 10.43 -24.96
C VAL A 217 2.77 9.58 -25.61
N GLU A 218 3.09 8.90 -26.71
CA GLU A 218 2.15 7.99 -27.39
C GLU A 218 1.71 6.83 -26.48
N ALA A 219 2.63 6.24 -25.71
CA ALA A 219 2.34 5.14 -24.80
C ALA A 219 1.41 5.56 -23.65
N ILE A 220 1.58 6.77 -23.10
CA ILE A 220 0.73 7.31 -22.03
C ILE A 220 -0.67 7.65 -22.55
N GLN A 221 -0.77 8.18 -23.77
CA GLN A 221 -2.05 8.54 -24.38
C GLN A 221 -2.83 7.33 -24.94
N ASP A 222 -2.20 6.15 -25.01
CA ASP A 222 -2.90 4.92 -25.34
C ASP A 222 -3.96 4.59 -24.27
N PRO A 223 -5.23 4.38 -24.65
CA PRO A 223 -6.31 4.12 -23.68
C PRO A 223 -6.14 2.81 -22.88
N ARG A 224 -5.21 1.94 -23.26
CA ARG A 224 -4.85 0.73 -22.50
C ARG A 224 -3.90 1.03 -21.34
N THR A 225 -3.25 2.19 -21.33
CA THR A 225 -2.39 2.65 -20.23
C THR A 225 -3.27 3.31 -19.18
N SER A 226 -3.29 2.75 -17.97
CA SER A 226 -4.02 3.37 -16.86
C SER A 226 -3.33 4.65 -16.40
N GLU A 227 -4.10 5.60 -15.86
CA GLU A 227 -3.54 6.81 -15.25
C GLU A 227 -2.52 6.48 -14.16
N ALA A 228 -2.80 5.49 -13.31
CA ALA A 228 -1.87 5.07 -12.28
C ALA A 228 -0.54 4.56 -12.85
N ASN A 229 -0.56 3.85 -13.98
CA ASN A 229 0.67 3.43 -14.63
C ASN A 229 1.39 4.62 -15.28
N ALA A 230 0.66 5.51 -15.96
CA ALA A 230 1.23 6.71 -16.57
C ALA A 230 1.95 7.58 -15.51
N ARG A 231 1.26 7.89 -14.41
CA ARG A 231 1.76 8.70 -13.31
C ARG A 231 2.99 8.07 -12.66
N ARG A 232 2.91 6.81 -12.24
CA ARG A 232 3.98 6.16 -11.47
C ARG A 232 5.20 5.77 -12.31
N PHE A 233 4.99 5.19 -13.48
CA PHE A 233 6.07 4.53 -14.24
C PHE A 233 6.66 5.39 -15.35
N TYR A 234 6.01 6.51 -15.72
CA TYR A 234 6.52 7.42 -16.74
C TYR A 234 6.81 8.81 -16.18
N LEU A 235 6.00 9.32 -15.25
CA LEU A 235 6.14 10.67 -14.69
C LEU A 235 6.83 10.69 -13.33
N ASP A 236 7.14 9.51 -12.77
CA ASP A 236 7.67 9.30 -11.42
C ASP A 236 6.83 10.01 -10.33
N GLU A 237 5.51 10.13 -10.55
CA GLU A 237 4.60 10.74 -9.59
C GLU A 237 4.14 9.69 -8.56
N ILE A 238 4.32 9.98 -7.27
CA ILE A 238 3.72 9.18 -6.19
C ILE A 238 2.20 9.28 -6.30
N PHE A 239 1.62 8.20 -6.80
CA PHE A 239 0.22 8.16 -7.18
C PHE A 239 -0.38 6.82 -6.77
N SER A 240 -1.48 6.85 -6.04
CA SER A 240 -2.41 5.73 -6.01
C SER A 240 -3.45 6.02 -7.10
N SER A 241 -3.88 5.02 -7.87
CA SER A 241 -5.18 5.15 -8.51
C SER A 241 -6.15 5.56 -7.42
N ASP A 242 -6.78 6.72 -7.57
CA ASP A 242 -7.92 7.15 -6.78
C ASP A 242 -9.04 6.13 -7.02
N GLY A 243 -8.89 4.93 -6.47
CA GLY A 243 -9.80 3.82 -6.64
C GLY A 243 -10.99 4.04 -5.72
N SER A 244 -11.63 5.21 -5.79
CA SER A 244 -12.87 5.49 -5.08
C SER A 244 -13.77 4.28 -5.29
N TRP A 245 -14.10 3.58 -4.21
CA TRP A 245 -14.89 2.37 -4.31
C TRP A 245 -16.30 2.66 -4.86
N MET A 246 -16.83 3.84 -4.53
CA MET A 246 -18.13 4.30 -4.97
C MET A 246 -17.99 5.64 -5.67
N ASP A 247 -18.54 5.76 -6.87
CA ASP A 247 -18.66 7.05 -7.55
C ASP A 247 -19.65 7.96 -6.80
N LYS A 248 -19.27 9.21 -6.57
CA LYS A 248 -20.14 10.18 -5.87
C LYS A 248 -21.49 10.37 -6.57
N SER A 249 -21.50 10.39 -7.91
CA SER A 249 -22.74 10.53 -8.69
C SER A 249 -23.67 9.32 -8.54
N VAL A 250 -23.10 8.11 -8.46
CA VAL A 250 -23.86 6.88 -8.22
C VAL A 250 -24.44 6.90 -6.81
N TRP A 251 -23.62 7.22 -5.81
CA TRP A 251 -24.08 7.31 -4.42
C TRP A 251 -25.16 8.39 -4.22
N ASP A 252 -24.93 9.60 -4.72
CA ASP A 252 -25.89 10.70 -4.61
C ASP A 252 -27.24 10.38 -5.27
N ALA A 253 -27.26 9.55 -6.33
CA ALA A 253 -28.48 9.11 -6.99
C ALA A 253 -29.33 8.15 -6.13
N CYS A 254 -28.73 7.52 -5.11
CA CYS A 254 -29.42 6.65 -4.15
C CYS A 254 -30.08 7.43 -3.00
N VAL A 255 -29.94 8.75 -2.93
CA VAL A 255 -30.62 9.57 -1.91
C VAL A 255 -32.11 9.63 -2.20
N ASP A 256 -32.93 9.20 -1.23
CA ASP A 256 -34.38 9.33 -1.29
C ASP A 256 -34.91 9.78 0.07
N HIS A 257 -35.82 10.75 0.12
CA HIS A 257 -36.47 11.20 1.36
C HIS A 257 -37.98 10.93 1.40
N SER A 258 -38.53 10.26 0.39
CA SER A 258 -39.97 10.09 0.20
C SER A 258 -40.63 9.16 1.23
N ASP A 259 -39.92 8.14 1.70
CA ASP A 259 -40.43 7.16 2.68
C ASP A 259 -39.43 6.90 3.82
N PRO A 260 -39.40 7.78 4.85
CA PRO A 260 -38.45 7.69 5.94
C PRO A 260 -38.65 6.42 6.78
N ILE A 261 -37.58 5.99 7.44
CA ILE A 261 -37.58 4.85 8.38
C ILE A 261 -38.46 5.17 9.59
N LYS A 262 -39.31 4.22 9.99
CA LYS A 262 -40.25 4.38 11.11
C LYS A 262 -40.00 3.32 12.19
N PRO A 263 -40.31 3.60 13.47
CA PRO A 263 -40.36 2.56 14.49
C PRO A 263 -41.23 1.38 14.05
N GLY A 264 -40.75 0.16 14.28
CA GLY A 264 -41.39 -1.08 13.86
C GLY A 264 -41.13 -1.48 12.40
N ASP A 265 -40.44 -0.66 11.58
CA ASP A 265 -39.95 -1.13 10.28
C ASP A 265 -39.07 -2.37 10.49
N LYS A 266 -39.22 -3.33 9.59
CA LYS A 266 -38.42 -4.56 9.61
C LYS A 266 -37.08 -4.30 8.96
N ILE A 267 -36.00 -4.48 9.71
CA ILE A 267 -34.64 -4.11 9.29
C ILE A 267 -33.65 -5.24 9.50
N SER A 268 -32.56 -5.20 8.75
CA SER A 268 -31.31 -5.83 9.12
C SER A 268 -30.35 -4.79 9.69
N ILE A 269 -29.36 -5.24 10.47
CA ILE A 269 -28.32 -4.41 11.06
C ILE A 269 -26.96 -4.90 10.58
N GLY A 270 -26.07 -3.96 10.30
CA GLY A 270 -24.63 -4.20 10.17
C GLY A 270 -23.89 -3.44 11.27
N PHE A 271 -23.00 -4.14 11.96
CA PHE A 271 -22.12 -3.59 13.00
C PHE A 271 -20.67 -3.89 12.67
N ASP A 272 -19.86 -2.84 12.67
CA ASP A 272 -18.40 -2.89 12.56
C ASP A 272 -17.80 -2.22 13.80
N GLY A 273 -16.95 -2.96 14.50
CA GLY A 273 -16.53 -2.65 15.87
C GLY A 273 -15.03 -2.52 16.00
N SER A 274 -14.58 -1.37 16.51
CA SER A 274 -13.20 -1.15 16.95
C SER A 274 -13.18 -0.59 18.38
N LEU A 275 -12.13 -0.88 19.15
CA LEU A 275 -11.94 -0.29 20.48
C LEU A 275 -11.02 0.94 20.46
N PHE A 276 -10.05 0.95 19.54
CA PHE A 276 -8.94 1.90 19.54
C PHE A 276 -8.65 2.42 18.14
N ASN A 277 -8.32 3.71 18.02
CA ASN A 277 -7.81 4.37 16.81
C ASN A 277 -8.72 4.35 15.56
N ASP A 278 -9.78 3.55 15.51
CA ASP A 278 -10.83 3.59 14.48
C ASP A 278 -12.20 4.05 15.00
N SER A 279 -13.26 3.87 14.22
CA SER A 279 -14.62 4.13 14.66
C SER A 279 -15.41 2.84 14.84
N SER A 280 -16.43 2.87 15.69
CA SER A 280 -17.46 1.82 15.71
C SER A 280 -18.73 2.38 15.10
N GLY A 281 -19.45 1.57 14.34
CA GLY A 281 -20.67 2.00 13.64
C GLY A 281 -21.80 0.98 13.72
N VAL A 282 -23.03 1.48 13.62
CA VAL A 282 -24.22 0.64 13.45
C VAL A 282 -25.07 1.25 12.32
N VAL A 283 -25.32 0.46 11.28
CA VAL A 283 -26.18 0.85 10.15
C VAL A 283 -27.37 -0.10 10.05
N GLY A 284 -28.56 0.45 9.85
CA GLY A 284 -29.76 -0.32 9.57
C GLY A 284 -30.06 -0.35 8.07
N CYS A 285 -30.61 -1.45 7.57
CA CYS A 285 -31.12 -1.59 6.21
C CYS A 285 -32.56 -2.13 6.24
N ARG A 286 -33.52 -1.38 5.69
CA ARG A 286 -34.92 -1.80 5.67
C ARG A 286 -35.13 -2.94 4.68
N LEU A 287 -35.78 -4.03 5.13
CA LEU A 287 -35.88 -5.26 4.34
C LEU A 287 -36.65 -5.07 3.03
N ARG A 288 -37.73 -4.29 3.02
CA ARG A 288 -38.61 -4.21 1.85
C ARG A 288 -37.97 -3.56 0.62
N ASP A 289 -37.08 -2.59 0.82
CA ASP A 289 -36.61 -1.68 -0.23
C ASP A 289 -35.11 -1.35 -0.14
N GLY A 290 -34.37 -1.95 0.79
CA GLY A 290 -32.93 -1.76 0.88
C GLY A 290 -32.52 -0.39 1.42
N ARG A 291 -33.43 0.34 2.06
CA ARG A 291 -33.15 1.70 2.56
C ARG A 291 -32.19 1.68 3.75
N LEU A 292 -31.03 2.30 3.59
CA LEU A 292 -29.98 2.45 4.59
C LEU A 292 -30.19 3.70 5.46
N PHE A 293 -29.83 3.60 6.74
CA PHE A 293 -29.80 4.72 7.67
C PHE A 293 -28.79 4.44 8.81
N VAL A 294 -28.17 5.49 9.33
CA VAL A 294 -27.24 5.37 10.46
C VAL A 294 -28.03 5.26 11.76
N ILE A 295 -27.80 4.18 12.52
CA ILE A 295 -28.35 4.05 13.88
C ILE A 295 -27.48 4.84 14.85
N ASP A 296 -26.17 4.60 14.83
CA ASP A 296 -25.21 5.34 15.66
C ASP A 296 -23.76 5.18 15.13
N VAL A 297 -22.87 6.07 15.55
CA VAL A 297 -21.44 6.02 15.22
C VAL A 297 -20.59 6.68 16.32
N TRP A 298 -19.48 6.04 16.67
CA TRP A 298 -18.52 6.54 17.65
C TRP A 298 -17.16 6.70 16.98
N GLU A 299 -16.80 7.93 16.64
CA GLU A 299 -15.53 8.26 16.01
C GLU A 299 -14.58 8.91 17.01
N LYS A 300 -13.30 8.57 16.94
CA LYS A 300 -12.25 9.26 17.72
C LYS A 300 -12.22 10.74 17.34
N PRO A 301 -12.50 11.68 18.27
CA PRO A 301 -12.38 13.10 17.99
C PRO A 301 -10.93 13.48 17.62
N GLU A 302 -10.76 14.46 16.74
CA GLU A 302 -9.43 14.85 16.23
C GLU A 302 -8.45 15.31 17.33
N LYS A 303 -8.99 15.87 18.42
CA LYS A 303 -8.22 16.33 19.59
C LYS A 303 -8.30 15.38 20.79
N ALA A 304 -8.78 14.15 20.58
CA ALA A 304 -8.87 13.16 21.66
C ALA A 304 -7.48 12.68 22.08
N PRO A 305 -7.30 12.34 23.37
CA PRO A 305 -6.02 11.87 23.87
C PRO A 305 -5.64 10.51 23.24
N PRO A 306 -4.35 10.11 23.30
CA PRO A 306 -3.89 8.88 22.69
C PRO A 306 -4.61 7.62 23.19
N ASP A 307 -5.03 7.63 24.46
CA ASP A 307 -5.76 6.59 25.19
C ASP A 307 -7.29 6.70 25.07
N TRP A 308 -7.80 7.46 24.09
CA TRP A 308 -9.24 7.45 23.83
C TRP A 308 -9.70 6.06 23.37
N GLU A 309 -10.75 5.58 24.03
CA GLU A 309 -11.39 4.30 23.76
C GLU A 309 -12.88 4.51 23.49
N ILE A 310 -13.47 3.60 22.72
CA ILE A 310 -14.91 3.59 22.47
C ILE A 310 -15.64 3.11 23.72
N ASP A 311 -16.68 3.85 24.11
CA ASP A 311 -17.57 3.46 25.20
C ASP A 311 -18.43 2.26 24.75
N VAL A 312 -17.99 1.06 25.09
CA VAL A 312 -18.68 -0.21 24.77
C VAL A 312 -20.11 -0.21 25.34
N LEU A 313 -20.37 0.43 26.48
CA LEU A 313 -21.72 0.51 27.04
C LEU A 313 -22.63 1.39 26.19
N ALA A 314 -22.10 2.45 25.57
CA ALA A 314 -22.85 3.27 24.63
C ALA A 314 -23.21 2.47 23.35
N VAL A 315 -22.28 1.63 22.86
CA VAL A 315 -22.51 0.71 21.74
C VAL A 315 -23.61 -0.30 22.08
N GLU A 316 -23.51 -0.97 23.24
CA GLU A 316 -24.54 -1.89 23.71
C GLU A 316 -25.89 -1.21 23.83
N ALA A 317 -25.94 -0.03 24.43
CA ALA A 317 -27.18 0.74 24.57
C ALA A 317 -27.80 1.07 23.20
N ALA A 318 -27.00 1.35 22.17
CA ALA A 318 -27.50 1.60 20.81
C ALA A 318 -28.10 0.35 20.17
N ILE A 319 -27.44 -0.81 20.30
CA ILE A 319 -27.98 -2.09 19.84
C ILE A 319 -29.31 -2.40 20.54
N HIS A 320 -29.36 -2.28 21.87
CA HIS A 320 -30.60 -2.45 22.62
C HIS A 320 -31.71 -1.50 22.18
N ARG A 321 -31.39 -0.21 21.94
CA ARG A 321 -32.35 0.75 21.40
C ARG A 321 -32.84 0.36 20.00
N ALA A 322 -31.96 -0.13 19.14
CA ALA A 322 -32.34 -0.57 17.79
C ALA A 322 -33.33 -1.75 17.84
N PHE A 323 -33.05 -2.78 18.64
CA PHE A 323 -33.95 -3.92 18.84
C PHE A 323 -35.27 -3.56 19.55
N ALA A 324 -35.28 -2.51 20.38
CA ALA A 324 -36.51 -2.00 21.01
C ALA A 324 -37.35 -1.14 20.05
N THR A 325 -36.71 -0.49 19.07
CA THR A 325 -37.36 0.49 18.19
C THR A 325 -37.85 -0.13 16.88
N TYR A 326 -37.11 -1.11 16.35
CA TYR A 326 -37.33 -1.72 15.04
C TYR A 326 -37.58 -3.23 15.15
N ASP A 327 -38.22 -3.83 14.14
CA ASP A 327 -38.31 -5.29 14.03
C ASP A 327 -37.02 -5.81 13.38
N VAL A 328 -35.96 -5.95 14.18
CA VAL A 328 -34.67 -6.43 13.72
C VAL A 328 -34.77 -7.92 13.39
N ALA A 329 -34.72 -8.22 12.09
CA ALA A 329 -34.82 -9.56 11.55
C ALA A 329 -33.46 -10.25 11.40
N TRP A 330 -32.38 -9.49 11.29
CA TRP A 330 -31.02 -9.99 11.09
C TRP A 330 -30.00 -8.95 11.54
N ALA A 331 -28.92 -9.37 12.17
CA ALA A 331 -27.82 -8.50 12.56
C ALA A 331 -26.50 -9.21 12.25
N TYR A 332 -25.72 -8.65 11.33
CA TYR A 332 -24.35 -9.07 11.09
C TYR A 332 -23.39 -8.17 11.85
N CYS A 333 -22.52 -8.80 12.64
CA CYS A 333 -21.59 -8.12 13.53
C CYS A 333 -20.17 -8.61 13.26
N ASP A 334 -19.23 -7.70 12.99
CA ASP A 334 -17.82 -8.06 12.88
C ASP A 334 -17.26 -8.42 14.27
N PRO A 335 -16.74 -9.65 14.49
CA PRO A 335 -16.40 -10.11 15.84
C PRO A 335 -15.20 -9.48 16.54
N PRO A 336 -14.11 -9.03 15.88
CA PRO A 336 -12.91 -8.53 16.56
C PRO A 336 -13.24 -7.53 17.69
N PHE A 337 -12.70 -7.79 18.89
CA PHE A 337 -12.93 -7.05 20.13
C PHE A 337 -14.34 -7.12 20.75
N PHE A 338 -15.36 -7.53 19.99
CA PHE A 338 -16.75 -7.55 20.43
C PHE A 338 -17.35 -8.96 20.54
N GLN A 339 -16.55 -10.03 20.43
CA GLN A 339 -17.04 -11.43 20.44
C GLN A 339 -17.96 -11.74 21.62
N GLU A 340 -17.57 -11.34 22.83
CA GLU A 340 -18.38 -11.56 24.04
C GLU A 340 -19.67 -10.73 24.06
N ALA A 341 -19.62 -9.50 23.53
CA ALA A 341 -20.80 -8.63 23.41
C ALA A 341 -21.79 -9.21 22.39
N ILE A 342 -21.32 -9.64 21.23
CA ILE A 342 -22.11 -10.28 20.18
C ILE A 342 -22.75 -11.57 20.71
N GLY A 343 -21.99 -12.39 21.44
CA GLY A 343 -22.54 -13.58 22.10
C GLY A 343 -23.68 -13.25 23.09
N ARG A 344 -23.54 -12.18 23.89
CA ARG A 344 -24.62 -11.70 24.78
C ARG A 344 -25.82 -11.16 24.00
N TRP A 345 -25.61 -10.48 22.89
CA TRP A 345 -26.69 -10.01 22.03
C TRP A 345 -27.44 -11.17 21.41
N ALA A 346 -26.76 -12.21 20.95
CA ALA A 346 -27.38 -13.45 20.46
C ALA A 346 -28.22 -14.13 21.55
N LEU A 347 -27.71 -14.24 22.79
CA LEU A 347 -28.50 -14.78 23.91
C LEU A 347 -29.74 -13.94 24.25
N THR A 348 -29.64 -12.61 24.11
CA THR A 348 -30.71 -11.68 24.50
C THR A 348 -31.78 -11.53 23.43
N PHE A 349 -31.38 -11.46 22.15
CA PHE A 349 -32.26 -11.14 21.04
C PHE A 349 -32.56 -12.34 20.13
N GLY A 350 -31.82 -13.44 20.25
CA GLY A 350 -31.96 -14.65 19.44
C GLY A 350 -30.67 -14.97 18.68
N ASP A 351 -30.20 -16.21 18.81
CA ASP A 351 -29.10 -16.78 18.03
C ASP A 351 -29.49 -16.99 16.55
N ASP A 352 -30.78 -16.94 16.26
CA ASP A 352 -31.35 -16.88 14.92
C ASP A 352 -31.48 -15.44 14.37
N ARG A 353 -31.01 -14.42 15.09
CA ARG A 353 -31.07 -13.01 14.64
C ARG A 353 -29.73 -12.32 14.65
N VAL A 354 -28.86 -12.63 15.59
CA VAL A 354 -27.54 -12.01 15.72
C VAL A 354 -26.47 -13.00 15.29
N PHE A 355 -25.67 -12.62 14.31
CA PHE A 355 -24.70 -13.49 13.67
C PHE A 355 -23.33 -12.81 13.58
N GLU A 356 -22.29 -13.59 13.82
CA GLU A 356 -20.93 -13.19 13.51
C GLU A 356 -20.71 -13.14 12.00
N TYR A 357 -20.19 -12.01 11.51
CA TYR A 357 -19.73 -11.87 10.14
C TYR A 357 -18.27 -11.45 10.14
N TRP A 358 -17.38 -12.45 10.02
CA TRP A 358 -15.94 -12.23 9.98
C TRP A 358 -15.52 -11.51 8.69
N THR A 359 -15.30 -10.20 8.75
CA THR A 359 -14.91 -9.36 7.60
C THR A 359 -13.54 -9.73 7.03
N ASN A 360 -12.69 -10.36 7.85
CA ASN A 360 -11.38 -10.86 7.46
C ASN A 360 -11.41 -12.10 6.55
N ARG A 361 -12.59 -12.64 6.20
CA ARG A 361 -12.76 -13.75 5.25
C ARG A 361 -12.95 -13.19 3.84
N PRO A 362 -11.91 -13.18 2.99
CA PRO A 362 -11.90 -12.34 1.77
C PRO A 362 -13.02 -12.69 0.78
N THR A 363 -13.27 -13.99 0.52
CA THR A 363 -14.31 -14.41 -0.43
C THR A 363 -15.69 -13.87 -0.08
N ARG A 364 -16.12 -14.06 1.17
CA ARG A 364 -17.45 -13.65 1.63
C ARG A 364 -17.60 -12.12 1.58
N MET A 365 -16.54 -11.41 2.00
CA MET A 365 -16.54 -9.95 2.01
C MET A 365 -16.53 -9.37 0.59
N CYS A 366 -15.75 -9.92 -0.35
CA CYS A 366 -15.76 -9.52 -1.76
C CYS A 366 -17.15 -9.66 -2.38
N GLU A 367 -17.83 -10.78 -2.15
CA GLU A 367 -19.19 -11.02 -2.65
C GLU A 367 -20.20 -9.99 -2.10
N ALA A 368 -20.10 -9.65 -0.80
CA ALA A 368 -20.97 -8.63 -0.19
C ALA A 368 -20.69 -7.22 -0.74
N ILE A 369 -19.41 -6.87 -0.93
CA ILE A 369 -18.98 -5.59 -1.51
C ILE A 369 -19.49 -5.45 -2.94
N GLU A 370 -19.31 -6.49 -3.77
CA GLU A 370 -19.77 -6.50 -5.16
C GLU A 370 -21.30 -6.39 -5.25
N ARG A 371 -22.03 -7.11 -4.37
CA ARG A 371 -23.49 -7.03 -4.28
C ARG A 371 -23.97 -5.63 -3.90
N PHE A 372 -23.33 -5.01 -2.91
CA PHE A 372 -23.65 -3.64 -2.48
C PHE A 372 -23.39 -2.64 -3.61
N HIS A 373 -22.21 -2.72 -4.23
CA HIS A 373 -21.81 -1.83 -5.31
C HIS A 373 -22.77 -1.93 -6.50
N SER A 374 -23.09 -3.17 -6.92
CA SER A 374 -24.06 -3.41 -8.00
C SER A 374 -25.44 -2.85 -7.66
N ALA A 375 -25.91 -3.04 -6.43
CA ALA A 375 -27.21 -2.52 -5.99
C ALA A 375 -27.26 -0.99 -6.00
N ALA A 376 -26.18 -0.30 -5.61
CA ALA A 376 -26.08 1.15 -5.73
C ALA A 376 -26.12 1.59 -7.20
N ALA A 377 -25.34 0.93 -8.07
CA ALA A 377 -25.24 1.27 -9.49
C ALA A 377 -26.56 1.12 -10.25
N VAL A 378 -27.41 0.14 -9.89
CA VAL A 378 -28.71 -0.10 -10.54
C VAL A 378 -29.89 0.55 -9.81
N GLY A 379 -29.67 1.16 -8.64
CA GLY A 379 -30.72 1.80 -7.84
C GLY A 379 -31.58 0.84 -7.00
N ASP A 380 -31.07 -0.35 -6.68
CA ASP A 380 -31.73 -1.37 -5.84
C ASP A 380 -31.50 -1.15 -4.32
N LEU A 381 -30.78 -0.08 -3.95
CA LEU A 381 -30.71 0.43 -2.59
C LEU A 381 -30.93 1.95 -2.57
N SER A 382 -31.32 2.46 -1.41
CA SER A 382 -31.46 3.90 -1.16
C SER A 382 -30.90 4.27 0.21
N HIS A 383 -30.65 5.55 0.47
CA HIS A 383 -30.27 6.03 1.80
C HIS A 383 -30.91 7.40 2.11
N ASP A 384 -30.90 7.78 3.38
CA ASP A 384 -31.50 9.01 3.91
C ASP A 384 -30.60 10.26 3.77
N GLY A 385 -29.48 10.15 3.05
CA GLY A 385 -28.54 11.25 2.85
C GLY A 385 -27.70 11.62 4.08
N ASP A 386 -27.59 10.75 5.11
CA ASP A 386 -26.74 11.04 6.27
C ASP A 386 -25.29 11.37 5.84
N PRO A 387 -24.78 12.58 6.15
CA PRO A 387 -23.47 13.01 5.67
C PRO A 387 -22.32 12.18 6.25
N ARG A 388 -22.51 11.54 7.40
CA ARG A 388 -21.52 10.63 8.01
C ARG A 388 -21.40 9.36 7.18
N LEU A 389 -22.52 8.73 6.82
CA LEU A 389 -22.51 7.55 5.97
C LEU A 389 -21.89 7.86 4.60
N THR A 390 -22.35 8.95 3.96
CA THR A 390 -21.80 9.40 2.67
C THR A 390 -20.30 9.61 2.72
N ARG A 391 -19.79 10.28 3.76
CA ARG A 391 -18.35 10.49 3.94
C ARG A 391 -17.60 9.15 4.02
N HIS A 392 -18.10 8.17 4.76
CA HIS A 392 -17.40 6.88 4.91
C HIS A 392 -17.39 6.08 3.60
N VAL A 393 -18.51 6.09 2.87
CA VAL A 393 -18.61 5.43 1.56
C VAL A 393 -17.64 6.05 0.55
N LEU A 394 -17.58 7.38 0.48
CA LEU A 394 -16.69 8.10 -0.45
C LEU A 394 -15.21 8.12 -0.01
N ASN A 395 -14.91 7.80 1.26
CA ASN A 395 -13.55 7.64 1.74
C ASN A 395 -12.96 6.26 1.38
N ALA A 396 -13.80 5.27 1.09
CA ALA A 396 -13.37 3.91 0.83
C ALA A 396 -12.71 3.81 -0.54
N VAL A 397 -11.57 3.12 -0.59
CA VAL A 397 -10.87 2.80 -1.84
C VAL A 397 -10.84 1.30 -2.08
N THR A 398 -10.77 0.91 -3.34
CA THR A 398 -10.67 -0.48 -3.76
C THR A 398 -9.29 -1.06 -3.46
N ARG A 399 -9.27 -2.34 -3.12
CA ARG A 399 -8.10 -3.18 -3.04
C ARG A 399 -8.40 -4.49 -3.75
N GLU A 400 -7.72 -4.71 -4.86
CA GLU A 400 -7.82 -5.95 -5.61
C GLU A 400 -7.15 -7.10 -4.85
N VAL A 401 -7.87 -8.22 -4.75
CA VAL A 401 -7.38 -9.50 -4.21
C VAL A 401 -7.79 -10.64 -5.15
N PRO A 402 -7.19 -11.83 -5.08
CA PRO A 402 -7.55 -12.93 -5.98
C PRO A 402 -9.03 -13.34 -5.96
N GLN A 403 -9.74 -13.04 -4.87
CA GLN A 403 -11.16 -13.33 -4.68
C GLN A 403 -12.10 -12.28 -5.28
N GLY A 404 -11.60 -11.11 -5.68
CA GLY A 404 -12.39 -9.96 -6.13
C GLY A 404 -11.89 -8.65 -5.49
N THR A 405 -12.81 -7.72 -5.26
CA THR A 405 -12.49 -6.40 -4.71
C THR A 405 -12.81 -6.33 -3.21
N LEU A 406 -11.85 -5.87 -2.41
CA LEU A 406 -12.06 -5.42 -1.03
C LEU A 406 -12.09 -3.89 -0.96
N ILE A 407 -12.57 -3.35 0.16
CA ILE A 407 -12.46 -1.92 0.47
C ILE A 407 -11.47 -1.69 1.60
N GLN A 408 -10.74 -0.58 1.52
CA GLN A 408 -9.82 -0.13 2.57
C GLN A 408 -9.77 1.40 2.62
N LYS A 409 -9.03 1.93 3.59
CA LYS A 409 -8.66 3.35 3.62
C LYS A 409 -7.61 3.63 2.55
N ASP A 410 -7.53 4.87 2.09
CA ASP A 410 -6.49 5.34 1.14
C ASP A 410 -5.06 5.08 1.62
N SER A 411 -4.84 4.98 2.94
CA SER A 411 -3.63 4.41 3.53
C SER A 411 -3.89 3.82 4.93
N PRO A 412 -3.02 2.93 5.45
CA PRO A 412 -3.15 2.38 6.80
C PRO A 412 -3.17 3.44 7.92
N ARG A 413 -2.50 4.58 7.70
CA ARG A 413 -2.44 5.72 8.64
C ARG A 413 -3.51 6.77 8.40
N SER A 414 -4.39 6.57 7.42
CA SER A 414 -5.41 7.53 7.09
C SER A 414 -6.34 7.80 8.25
N ARG A 415 -6.66 9.08 8.44
CA ARG A 415 -7.68 9.54 9.38
C ARG A 415 -9.09 9.43 8.78
N ARG A 416 -9.21 9.19 7.47
CA ARG A 416 -10.49 9.03 6.78
C ARG A 416 -11.12 7.70 7.18
N LYS A 417 -12.24 7.77 7.90
CA LYS A 417 -12.98 6.62 8.42
C LYS A 417 -13.85 6.00 7.34
N ILE A 418 -13.98 4.66 7.38
CA ILE A 418 -14.78 3.87 6.43
C ILE A 418 -15.73 2.90 7.14
N ASP A 419 -15.75 2.87 8.47
CA ASP A 419 -16.44 1.82 9.25
C ASP A 419 -17.96 1.80 9.00
N LEU A 420 -18.61 2.97 8.82
CA LEU A 420 -20.01 3.02 8.37
C LEU A 420 -20.26 2.45 6.97
N ALA A 421 -19.29 2.49 6.05
CA ALA A 421 -19.40 1.84 4.75
C ALA A 421 -19.39 0.31 4.91
N VAL A 422 -18.51 -0.21 5.75
CA VAL A 422 -18.48 -1.64 6.13
C VAL A 422 -19.80 -2.03 6.81
N CYS A 423 -20.28 -1.25 7.77
CA CYS A 423 -21.59 -1.46 8.41
C CYS A 423 -22.73 -1.51 7.38
N ALA A 424 -22.74 -0.61 6.39
CA ALA A 424 -23.77 -0.58 5.36
C ALA A 424 -23.74 -1.83 4.47
N ILE A 425 -22.54 -2.29 4.09
CA ILE A 425 -22.34 -3.54 3.35
C ILE A 425 -22.89 -4.72 4.16
N LEU A 426 -22.53 -4.83 5.45
CA LEU A 426 -23.02 -5.89 6.33
C LEU A 426 -24.54 -5.85 6.53
N ALA A 427 -25.11 -4.65 6.68
CA ALA A 427 -26.55 -4.48 6.82
C ALA A 427 -27.29 -4.94 5.55
N PHE A 428 -26.79 -4.55 4.38
CA PHE A 428 -27.37 -4.93 3.09
C PHE A 428 -27.23 -6.44 2.82
N GLU A 429 -26.10 -7.03 3.20
CA GLU A 429 -25.89 -8.47 3.16
C GLU A 429 -26.85 -9.23 4.09
N GLY A 430 -26.99 -8.74 5.33
CA GLY A 430 -27.94 -9.29 6.29
C GLY A 430 -29.38 -9.18 5.80
N ARG A 431 -29.71 -8.14 5.01
CA ARG A 431 -31.01 -8.04 4.35
C ARG A 431 -31.20 -9.16 3.33
N ALA A 432 -30.21 -9.42 2.48
CA ALA A 432 -30.29 -10.47 1.46
C ALA A 432 -30.55 -11.84 2.11
N ASP A 433 -29.82 -12.16 3.18
CA ASP A 433 -29.98 -13.43 3.90
C ASP A 433 -31.31 -13.50 4.67
N ALA A 434 -31.75 -12.40 5.28
CA ALA A 434 -33.06 -12.36 5.94
C ALA A 434 -34.22 -12.59 4.96
N ILE A 435 -34.11 -12.07 3.74
CA ILE A 435 -35.09 -12.30 2.68
C ILE A 435 -35.03 -13.77 2.23
N ALA A 436 -33.84 -14.34 2.05
CA ALA A 436 -33.66 -15.73 1.68
C ALA A 436 -34.23 -16.70 2.75
N ASP A 437 -34.13 -16.34 4.02
CA ASP A 437 -34.73 -17.05 5.16
C ASP A 437 -36.26 -16.83 5.28
N GLY A 438 -36.86 -15.99 4.43
CA GLY A 438 -38.31 -15.74 4.39
C GLY A 438 -38.80 -14.70 5.39
N ARG A 439 -37.91 -13.92 6.02
CA ARG A 439 -38.27 -12.93 7.05
C ARG A 439 -38.92 -11.67 6.51
N LEU A 440 -38.92 -11.48 5.19
CA LEU A 440 -39.61 -10.35 4.54
C LEU A 440 -41.11 -10.36 4.82
N HIS A 441 -41.72 -11.56 4.88
CA HIS A 441 -43.14 -11.72 5.16
C HIS A 441 -43.37 -11.97 6.65
N SER A 442 -44.16 -11.12 7.31
CA SER A 442 -44.56 -11.38 8.69
C SER A 442 -45.54 -12.57 8.74
N HIS A 443 -45.06 -13.76 9.05
CA HIS A 443 -45.96 -14.87 9.39
C HIS A 443 -46.67 -14.54 10.71
N ARG A 444 -47.96 -14.17 10.64
CA ARG A 444 -48.84 -14.20 11.82
C ARG A 444 -48.80 -15.63 12.36
N ARG A 445 -48.19 -15.85 13.52
CA ARG A 445 -48.33 -17.11 14.26
C ARG A 445 -49.82 -17.42 14.38
N ARG A 446 -50.26 -18.51 13.78
CA ARG A 446 -51.57 -19.10 14.06
C ARG A 446 -51.53 -19.50 15.53
N VAL A 447 -52.22 -18.76 16.37
CA VAL A 447 -52.53 -19.20 17.73
C VAL A 447 -53.42 -20.42 17.57
N VAL A 448 -52.84 -21.61 17.71
CA VAL A 448 -53.62 -22.84 17.89
C VAL A 448 -53.93 -22.89 19.37
N GLY A 449 -55.11 -22.41 19.73
CA GLY A 449 -55.67 -22.64 21.05
C GLY A 449 -55.93 -24.14 21.23
N PHE A 450 -55.51 -24.66 22.38
CA PHE A 450 -56.08 -25.85 22.99
C PHE A 450 -56.41 -25.52 24.43
#